data_AF-C5A7G0-F1
#
_entry.id   AF-C5A7G0-F1
#
_cell.length_a   1.000
_cell.length_b   1.000
_cell.length_c   1.000
_cell.angle_alpha   90.00
_cell.angle_beta   90.00
_cell.angle_gamma   90.00
#
_symmetry.space_group_name_H-M   'P 1'
#
loop_
_entity.id
_entity.type
_entity.pdbx_description
1 polymer ?
#
loop_
_entity_poly.entity_id
_entity_poly.type
_entity_poly.pdbx_seq_one_letter_code
_entity_poly.pdbx_strand_id
1 'polypeptide(L)'
;MVYPYYLLRKTFKECLKSAIMGTTSYEQIKLFAEVIAFSVLTVTVVMAMRIRKRLGASLGRREVNNTIIGFLIFWSGYFVNVLNDIIKTEFMKVFDDVLVALGLIWILVTAQPIYGKLKLKSAPSKVFDGTRVLKSGAYLVNASMPLQRLLRLLGGWKLLAVARNAERFRESDIPTLWITKISGENRIEPSRLAPLLQYIVDRADDNTAVIIEGVEYLILENGFDAVFKFLTSLKDNILSRGALLVLVVDPKTLEERELKLLEREFSWLNVS
;
A
#
# COMPACT_ATOMS: atom_id res chain seq x y z
N MET A 1 3.21 67.54 12.07
CA MET A 1 2.79 67.42 10.66
C MET A 1 2.66 65.95 10.30
N VAL A 2 1.48 65.33 10.47
CA VAL A 2 1.23 63.91 10.12
C VAL A 2 -0.14 63.82 9.43
N TYR A 3 -0.31 64.52 8.32
CA TYR A 3 -1.58 64.60 7.58
C TYR A 3 -1.54 64.12 6.10
N PRO A 4 -0.40 64.08 5.37
CA PRO A 4 -0.43 63.65 3.97
C PRO A 4 -0.57 62.14 3.77
N TYR A 5 0.04 61.33 4.64
CA TYR A 5 0.16 59.87 4.41
C TYR A 5 -1.14 59.10 4.72
N TYR A 6 -1.94 59.60 5.67
CA TYR A 6 -3.21 58.95 6.05
C TYR A 6 -4.32 59.18 5.01
N LEU A 7 -4.37 60.37 4.39
CA LEU A 7 -5.34 60.67 3.33
C LEU A 7 -5.05 59.86 2.06
N LEU A 8 -3.79 59.78 1.63
CA LEU A 8 -3.37 59.01 0.45
C LEU A 8 -3.65 57.51 0.58
N ARG A 9 -3.46 56.93 1.78
CA ARG A 9 -3.74 55.52 2.01
C ARG A 9 -5.23 55.21 2.04
N LYS A 10 -6.07 56.15 2.52
CA LYS A 10 -7.53 56.00 2.57
C LYS A 10 -8.16 56.15 1.18
N THR A 11 -7.72 57.14 0.40
CA THR A 11 -8.17 57.32 -1.00
C THR A 11 -7.68 56.21 -1.92
N PHE A 12 -6.45 55.69 -1.74
CA PHE A 12 -5.98 54.54 -2.52
C PHE A 12 -6.74 53.26 -2.16
N LYS A 13 -7.06 53.03 -0.88
CA LYS A 13 -7.89 51.88 -0.47
C LYS A 13 -9.31 51.99 -1.02
N GLU A 14 -9.93 53.17 -0.98
CA GLU A 14 -11.28 53.37 -1.52
C GLU A 14 -11.32 53.33 -3.04
N CYS A 15 -10.29 53.81 -3.73
CA CYS A 15 -10.15 53.71 -5.19
C CYS A 15 -9.85 52.27 -5.64
N LEU A 16 -9.06 51.51 -4.89
CA LEU A 16 -8.86 50.07 -5.13
C LEU A 16 -10.14 49.27 -4.84
N LYS A 17 -10.90 49.68 -3.82
CA LYS A 17 -12.20 49.11 -3.49
C LYS A 17 -13.23 49.40 -4.60
N SER A 18 -13.25 50.61 -5.16
CA SER A 18 -14.13 50.97 -6.28
C SER A 18 -13.67 50.38 -7.62
N ALA A 19 -12.37 50.17 -7.82
CA ALA A 19 -11.81 49.57 -9.03
C ALA A 19 -11.95 48.04 -9.07
N ILE A 20 -11.91 47.37 -7.91
CA ILE A 20 -12.10 45.90 -7.81
C ILE A 20 -13.58 45.54 -7.62
N MET A 21 -14.39 46.37 -6.94
CA MET A 21 -15.84 46.14 -6.75
C MET A 21 -16.70 46.82 -7.82
N GLY A 22 -16.11 47.30 -8.91
CA GLY A 22 -16.81 48.08 -9.93
C GLY A 22 -17.81 47.29 -10.77
N THR A 23 -17.76 45.96 -10.82
CA THR A 23 -18.66 45.18 -11.70
C THR A 23 -19.05 43.78 -11.22
N THR A 24 -18.47 43.22 -10.15
CA THR A 24 -18.82 41.87 -9.65
C THR A 24 -19.38 41.88 -8.24
N SER A 25 -20.65 41.45 -8.10
CA SER A 25 -21.31 41.24 -6.80
C SER A 25 -20.66 40.09 -6.03
N TYR A 26 -20.63 40.15 -4.70
CA TYR A 26 -20.18 39.04 -3.83
C TYR A 26 -20.83 37.70 -4.21
N GLU A 27 -22.12 37.73 -4.61
CA GLU A 27 -22.86 36.56 -5.08
C GLU A 27 -22.26 35.94 -6.34
N GLN A 28 -21.76 36.76 -7.26
CA GLN A 28 -21.12 36.26 -8.49
C GLN A 28 -19.76 35.62 -8.20
N ILE A 29 -19.00 36.17 -7.25
CA ILE A 29 -17.73 35.59 -6.81
C ILE A 29 -17.98 34.23 -6.11
N LYS A 30 -19.00 34.16 -5.26
CA LYS A 30 -19.42 32.93 -4.58
C LYS A 30 -19.80 31.83 -5.58
N LEU A 31 -20.72 32.12 -6.49
CA LEU A 31 -21.16 31.19 -7.52
C LEU A 31 -19.98 30.71 -8.39
N PHE A 32 -19.07 31.61 -8.78
CA PHE A 32 -17.90 31.25 -9.57
C PHE A 32 -16.98 30.28 -8.83
N ALA A 33 -16.73 30.51 -7.53
CA ALA A 33 -15.93 29.61 -6.71
C ALA A 33 -16.58 28.23 -6.58
N GLU A 34 -17.91 28.16 -6.41
CA GLU A 34 -18.65 26.91 -6.31
C GLU A 34 -18.64 26.13 -7.63
N VAL A 35 -18.80 26.80 -8.77
CA VAL A 35 -18.70 26.19 -10.10
C VAL A 35 -17.31 25.61 -10.35
N ILE A 36 -16.25 26.33 -9.94
CA ILE A 36 -14.87 25.81 -10.03
C ILE A 36 -14.72 24.56 -9.15
N ALA A 37 -15.15 24.63 -7.88
CA ALA A 37 -15.05 23.51 -6.95
C ALA A 37 -15.79 22.28 -7.50
N PHE A 38 -17.01 22.47 -8.01
CA PHE A 38 -17.80 21.42 -8.63
C PHE A 38 -17.12 20.82 -9.88
N SER A 39 -16.49 21.65 -10.70
CA SER A 39 -15.76 21.20 -11.89
C SER A 39 -14.56 20.32 -11.52
N VAL A 40 -13.75 20.76 -10.55
CA VAL A 40 -12.61 19.99 -10.02
C VAL A 40 -13.07 18.67 -9.41
N LEU A 41 -14.16 18.70 -8.64
CA LEU A 41 -14.72 17.49 -8.04
C LEU A 41 -15.25 16.52 -9.10
N THR A 42 -15.88 17.03 -10.16
CA THR A 42 -16.35 16.23 -11.29
C THR A 42 -15.18 15.51 -11.98
N VAL A 43 -14.09 16.22 -12.27
CA VAL A 43 -12.88 15.61 -12.84
C VAL A 43 -12.32 14.53 -11.92
N THR A 44 -12.30 14.79 -10.60
CA THR A 44 -11.82 13.83 -9.59
C THR A 44 -12.66 12.55 -9.59
N VAL A 45 -13.99 12.66 -9.59
CA VAL A 45 -14.91 11.52 -9.64
C VAL A 45 -14.76 10.74 -10.95
N VAL A 46 -14.64 11.43 -12.09
CA VAL A 46 -14.39 10.79 -13.39
C VAL A 46 -13.07 10.03 -13.39
N MET A 47 -12.01 10.63 -12.85
CA MET A 47 -10.70 9.99 -12.74
C MET A 47 -10.77 8.75 -11.83
N ALA A 48 -11.44 8.85 -10.68
CA ALA A 48 -11.71 7.73 -9.78
C ALA A 48 -12.48 6.60 -10.49
N MET A 49 -13.50 6.94 -11.28
CA MET A 49 -14.25 5.97 -12.09
C MET A 49 -13.40 5.30 -13.17
N ARG A 50 -12.46 6.02 -13.81
CA ARG A 50 -11.54 5.45 -14.81
C ARG A 50 -10.59 4.43 -14.18
N ILE A 51 -10.05 4.73 -13.00
CA ILE A 51 -9.08 3.85 -12.32
C ILE A 51 -9.76 2.75 -11.47
N ARG A 52 -11.08 2.80 -11.26
CA ARG A 52 -11.81 1.88 -10.36
C ARG A 52 -11.56 0.40 -10.62
N LYS A 53 -11.44 0.00 -11.90
CA LYS A 53 -11.20 -1.41 -12.24
C LYS A 53 -9.81 -1.86 -11.80
N ARG A 54 -8.80 -0.98 -11.92
CA ARG A 54 -7.43 -1.23 -11.48
C ARG A 54 -7.35 -1.26 -9.96
N LEU A 55 -7.94 -0.26 -9.29
CA LEU A 55 -8.00 -0.21 -7.83
C LEU A 55 -8.75 -1.43 -7.26
N GLY A 56 -9.88 -1.80 -7.88
CA GLY A 56 -10.69 -2.94 -7.44
C GLY A 56 -9.98 -4.29 -7.60
N ALA A 57 -9.02 -4.42 -8.51
CA ALA A 57 -8.20 -5.61 -8.63
C ALA A 57 -7.24 -5.78 -7.44
N SER A 58 -6.76 -4.68 -6.86
CA SER A 58 -5.81 -4.69 -5.74
C SER A 58 -6.47 -4.59 -4.36
N LEU A 59 -7.59 -3.86 -4.26
CA LEU A 59 -8.22 -3.49 -2.98
C LEU A 59 -9.58 -4.16 -2.75
N GLY A 60 -10.09 -4.86 -3.75
CA GLY A 60 -11.42 -5.46 -3.75
C GLY A 60 -12.44 -4.62 -4.53
N ARG A 61 -13.09 -5.25 -5.51
CA ARG A 61 -13.99 -4.58 -6.45
C ARG A 61 -15.24 -4.03 -5.76
N ARG A 62 -15.75 -4.73 -4.73
CA ARG A 62 -16.94 -4.32 -3.98
C ARG A 62 -16.64 -3.08 -3.14
N GLU A 63 -15.51 -3.07 -2.45
CA GLU A 63 -15.08 -2.01 -1.54
C GLU A 63 -14.79 -0.72 -2.30
N VAL A 64 -14.08 -0.83 -3.43
CA VAL A 64 -13.81 0.31 -4.32
C VAL A 64 -15.10 0.86 -4.91
N ASN A 65 -16.02 0.01 -5.39
CA ASN A 65 -17.30 0.47 -5.90
C ASN A 65 -18.16 1.16 -4.83
N ASN A 66 -18.20 0.62 -3.62
CA ASN A 66 -18.93 1.22 -2.49
C ASN A 66 -18.36 2.60 -2.12
N THR A 67 -17.04 2.76 -2.17
CA THR A 67 -16.39 4.04 -1.91
C THR A 67 -16.72 5.07 -3.01
N ILE A 68 -16.77 4.64 -4.28
CA ILE A 68 -17.18 5.49 -5.39
C ILE A 68 -18.62 5.97 -5.24
N ILE A 69 -19.53 5.14 -4.72
CA ILE A 69 -20.90 5.58 -4.40
C ILE A 69 -20.88 6.74 -3.39
N GLY A 70 -20.06 6.66 -2.35
CA GLY A 70 -19.89 7.76 -1.39
C GLY A 70 -19.38 9.05 -2.06
N PHE A 71 -18.41 8.94 -2.97
CA PHE A 71 -17.94 10.08 -3.75
C PHE A 71 -19.02 10.67 -4.67
N LEU A 72 -19.91 9.85 -5.22
CA LEU A 72 -21.04 10.33 -6.03
C LEU A 72 -22.09 11.07 -5.18
N ILE A 73 -22.38 10.59 -3.98
CA ILE A 73 -23.27 11.26 -3.02
C ILE A 73 -22.66 12.61 -2.60
N PHE A 74 -21.38 12.63 -2.24
CA PHE A 74 -20.65 13.85 -1.91
C PHE A 74 -20.65 14.86 -3.09
N TRP A 75 -20.40 14.36 -4.31
CA TRP A 75 -20.49 15.16 -5.54
C TRP A 75 -21.87 15.75 -5.77
N SER A 76 -22.94 14.99 -5.47
CA SER A 76 -24.31 15.49 -5.59
C SER A 76 -24.62 16.64 -4.62
N GLY A 77 -24.02 16.64 -3.42
CA GLY A 77 -24.13 17.78 -2.49
C GLY A 77 -23.54 19.06 -3.10
N TYR A 78 -22.34 18.99 -3.68
CA TYR A 78 -21.73 20.14 -4.37
C TYR A 78 -22.54 20.60 -5.59
N PHE A 79 -23.18 19.67 -6.31
CA PHE A 79 -24.09 20.02 -7.39
C PHE A 79 -25.30 20.81 -6.89
N VAL A 80 -25.92 20.36 -5.80
CA VAL A 80 -27.05 21.06 -5.17
C VAL A 80 -26.63 22.44 -4.67
N ASN A 81 -25.42 22.58 -4.11
CA ASN A 81 -24.91 23.89 -3.68
C ASN A 81 -24.82 24.90 -4.85
N VAL A 82 -24.26 24.48 -6.00
CA VAL A 82 -24.24 25.32 -7.22
C VAL A 82 -25.67 25.67 -7.69
N LEU A 83 -26.62 24.74 -7.59
CA LEU A 83 -28.01 24.99 -7.95
C LEU A 83 -28.71 25.94 -6.98
N ASN A 84 -28.38 25.90 -5.69
CA ASN A 84 -28.95 26.77 -4.65
C ASN A 84 -28.63 28.25 -4.92
N ASP A 85 -27.47 28.55 -5.49
CA ASP A 85 -27.11 29.92 -5.88
C ASP A 85 -27.91 30.43 -7.11
N ILE A 86 -28.55 29.53 -7.87
CA ILE A 86 -29.45 29.86 -8.98
C ILE A 86 -30.91 29.91 -8.49
N ILE A 87 -31.34 28.92 -7.73
CA ILE A 87 -32.70 28.75 -7.21
C ILE A 87 -32.64 28.81 -5.68
N LYS A 88 -32.58 30.04 -5.15
CA LYS A 88 -32.41 30.31 -3.72
C LYS A 88 -33.62 29.80 -2.93
N THR A 89 -33.46 28.66 -2.26
CA THR A 89 -34.48 28.07 -1.39
C THR A 89 -33.82 27.58 -0.11
N GLU A 90 -34.41 27.89 1.05
CA GLU A 90 -33.87 27.46 2.36
C GLU A 90 -33.69 25.94 2.45
N PHE A 91 -34.59 25.18 1.83
CA PHE A 91 -34.48 23.71 1.73
C PHE A 91 -33.20 23.24 1.03
N MET A 92 -32.81 23.89 -0.08
CA MET A 92 -31.66 23.45 -0.90
C MET A 92 -30.35 23.59 -0.12
N LYS A 93 -30.25 24.60 0.75
CA LYS A 93 -29.10 24.84 1.64
C LYS A 93 -28.97 23.82 2.78
N VAL A 94 -30.09 23.24 3.22
CA VAL A 94 -30.02 22.16 4.23
C VAL A 94 -29.73 20.84 3.52
N PHE A 95 -30.26 20.67 2.32
CA PHE A 95 -30.16 19.44 1.55
C PHE A 95 -28.74 19.15 1.05
N ASP A 96 -28.00 20.15 0.55
CA ASP A 96 -26.60 19.98 0.14
C ASP A 96 -25.68 19.65 1.32
N ASP A 97 -25.81 20.35 2.46
CA ASP A 97 -25.06 20.07 3.69
C ASP A 97 -25.28 18.61 4.16
N VAL A 98 -26.52 18.13 4.10
CA VAL A 98 -26.87 16.74 4.43
C VAL A 98 -26.23 15.77 3.45
N LEU A 99 -26.27 16.03 2.14
CA LEU A 99 -25.66 15.17 1.13
C LEU A 99 -24.13 15.11 1.28
N VAL A 100 -23.48 16.24 1.55
CA VAL A 100 -22.05 16.31 1.82
C VAL A 100 -21.69 15.46 3.03
N ALA A 101 -22.42 15.61 4.14
CA ALA A 101 -22.20 14.85 5.36
C ALA A 101 -22.39 13.34 5.16
N LEU A 102 -23.50 12.94 4.51
CA LEU A 102 -23.79 11.53 4.21
C LEU A 102 -22.73 10.92 3.29
N GLY A 103 -22.30 11.66 2.27
CA GLY A 103 -21.23 11.25 1.36
C GLY A 103 -19.92 11.00 2.11
N LEU A 104 -19.51 11.93 2.98
CA LEU A 104 -18.29 11.78 3.78
C LEU A 104 -18.37 10.61 4.77
N ILE A 105 -19.49 10.45 5.48
CA ILE A 105 -19.71 9.32 6.39
C ILE A 105 -19.63 8.01 5.63
N TRP A 106 -20.28 7.93 4.46
CA TRP A 106 -20.24 6.73 3.62
C TRP A 106 -18.81 6.40 3.18
N ILE A 107 -18.08 7.38 2.67
CA ILE A 107 -16.66 7.22 2.26
C ILE A 107 -15.83 6.68 3.43
N LEU A 108 -15.95 7.29 4.62
CA LEU A 108 -15.21 6.87 5.81
C LEU A 108 -15.50 5.40 6.17
N VAL A 109 -16.78 5.02 6.22
CA VAL A 109 -17.20 3.65 6.55
C VAL A 109 -16.71 2.65 5.50
N THR A 110 -16.83 2.98 4.22
CA THR A 110 -16.47 2.06 3.12
C THR A 110 -14.97 2.01 2.84
N ALA A 111 -14.22 3.04 3.25
CA ALA A 111 -12.76 3.05 3.13
C ALA A 111 -12.08 2.25 4.25
N GLN A 112 -12.71 2.07 5.43
CA GLN A 112 -12.13 1.29 6.53
C GLN A 112 -11.66 -0.12 6.11
N PRO A 113 -12.47 -0.94 5.40
CA PRO A 113 -12.04 -2.24 4.91
C PRO A 113 -10.84 -2.17 3.94
N ILE A 114 -10.74 -1.08 3.16
CA ILE A 114 -9.63 -0.87 2.22
C ILE A 114 -8.32 -0.70 2.99
N TYR A 115 -8.30 0.11 4.06
CA TYR A 115 -7.14 0.26 4.94
C TYR A 115 -6.75 -1.04 5.65
N GLY A 116 -7.75 -1.85 6.04
CA GLY A 116 -7.52 -3.18 6.60
C GLY A 116 -6.84 -4.15 5.63
N LYS A 117 -7.18 -4.08 4.33
CA LYS A 117 -6.56 -4.91 3.27
C LYS A 117 -5.17 -4.43 2.84
N LEU A 118 -4.89 -3.13 2.99
CA LEU A 118 -3.53 -2.59 2.84
C LEU A 118 -2.60 -3.10 3.96
N LYS A 119 -3.15 -3.36 5.16
CA LYS A 119 -2.49 -4.17 6.19
C LYS A 119 -2.62 -5.67 5.85
N LEU A 120 -1.84 -6.16 4.90
CA LEU A 120 -1.71 -7.60 4.66
C LEU A 120 -1.33 -8.27 5.99
N LYS A 121 -2.22 -9.17 6.44
CA LYS A 121 -2.37 -9.68 7.81
C LYS A 121 -1.21 -10.57 8.28
N SER A 122 -0.34 -10.99 7.37
CA SER A 122 0.85 -11.80 7.67
C SER A 122 2.03 -10.93 8.11
N ALA A 123 1.86 -10.18 9.20
CA ALA A 123 2.98 -9.65 9.96
C ALA A 123 3.54 -10.77 10.86
N PRO A 124 4.86 -10.92 10.99
CA PRO A 124 5.47 -11.89 11.90
C PRO A 124 4.96 -11.62 13.33
N SER A 125 4.01 -12.43 13.81
CA SER A 125 3.27 -12.14 15.05
C SER A 125 3.57 -13.13 16.19
N LYS A 126 4.05 -14.34 15.88
CA LYS A 126 4.41 -15.34 16.88
C LYS A 126 5.90 -15.65 16.80
N VAL A 127 6.58 -15.52 17.96
CA VAL A 127 7.92 -16.07 18.15
C VAL A 127 7.76 -17.59 18.19
N PHE A 128 8.49 -18.29 17.33
CA PHE A 128 8.43 -19.74 17.32
C PHE A 128 9.15 -20.30 18.55
N ASP A 129 8.56 -21.29 19.22
CA ASP A 129 9.08 -21.84 20.47
C ASP A 129 10.50 -22.37 20.30
N GLY A 130 11.41 -21.93 21.18
CA GLY A 130 12.81 -22.35 21.18
C GLY A 130 13.77 -21.24 21.57
N THR A 131 15.06 -21.56 21.59
CA THR A 131 16.16 -20.62 21.85
C THR A 131 16.81 -20.20 20.54
N ARG A 132 17.31 -18.95 20.48
CA ARG A 132 18.04 -18.47 19.30
C ARG A 132 19.36 -19.20 19.13
N VAL A 133 19.36 -20.25 18.32
CA VAL A 133 20.57 -20.98 17.92
C VAL A 133 21.30 -20.25 16.80
N LEU A 134 20.55 -19.71 15.84
CA LEU A 134 21.11 -18.99 14.69
C LEU A 134 21.24 -17.49 14.98
N LYS A 135 22.38 -16.94 14.57
CA LYS A 135 22.62 -15.49 14.53
C LYS A 135 21.98 -14.89 13.28
N SER A 136 21.66 -13.60 13.34
CA SER A 136 21.34 -12.77 12.18
C SER A 136 22.31 -13.06 11.03
N GLY A 137 21.79 -13.31 9.85
CA GLY A 137 22.56 -13.85 8.74
C GLY A 137 21.66 -14.32 7.60
N ALA A 138 22.28 -14.69 6.48
CA ALA A 138 21.60 -15.13 5.28
C ALA A 138 22.09 -16.53 4.90
N TYR A 139 21.18 -17.49 4.90
CA TYR A 139 21.51 -18.91 4.85
C TYR A 139 20.80 -19.63 3.71
N LEU A 140 21.49 -20.63 3.12
CA LEU A 140 20.90 -21.60 2.21
C LEU A 140 20.53 -22.87 2.97
N VAL A 141 19.35 -23.40 2.68
CA VAL A 141 18.86 -24.68 3.20
C VAL A 141 18.44 -25.55 2.02
N ASN A 142 18.85 -26.81 2.02
CA ASN A 142 18.47 -27.74 0.97
C ASN A 142 16.96 -28.04 1.06
N ALA A 143 16.24 -28.03 -0.06
CA ALA A 143 14.80 -28.31 -0.11
C ALA A 143 14.43 -29.69 0.45
N SER A 144 15.36 -30.65 0.46
CA SER A 144 15.18 -31.96 1.11
C SER A 144 15.12 -31.90 2.64
N MET A 145 15.52 -30.78 3.28
CA MET A 145 15.43 -30.62 4.72
C MET A 145 13.95 -30.63 5.16
N PRO A 146 13.58 -31.48 6.14
CA PRO A 146 12.23 -31.45 6.70
C PRO A 146 11.91 -30.10 7.34
N LEU A 147 10.69 -29.59 7.12
CA LEU A 147 10.25 -28.30 7.65
C LEU A 147 10.42 -28.26 9.17
N GLN A 148 10.06 -29.33 9.89
CA GLN A 148 10.19 -29.38 11.34
C GLN A 148 11.64 -29.21 11.81
N ARG A 149 12.62 -29.69 11.04
CA ARG A 149 14.03 -29.49 11.33
C ARG A 149 14.41 -28.01 11.14
N LEU A 150 13.98 -27.40 10.03
CA LEU A 150 14.18 -25.99 9.78
C LEU A 150 13.58 -25.11 10.88
N LEU A 151 12.34 -25.40 11.30
CA LEU A 151 11.66 -24.62 12.34
C LEU A 151 12.35 -24.70 13.69
N ARG A 152 12.90 -25.86 14.07
CA ARG A 152 13.72 -26.01 15.29
C ARG A 152 14.95 -25.12 15.27
N LEU A 153 15.59 -24.97 14.12
CA LEU A 153 16.78 -24.11 13.96
C LEU A 153 16.43 -22.62 14.03
N LEU A 154 15.20 -22.27 13.65
CA LEU A 154 14.66 -20.92 13.69
C LEU A 154 13.92 -20.59 15.00
N GLY A 155 14.03 -21.44 16.01
CA GLY A 155 13.47 -21.19 17.34
C GLY A 155 13.91 -19.83 17.91
N GLY A 156 13.00 -19.12 18.57
CA GLY A 156 13.25 -17.79 19.14
C GLY A 156 13.19 -16.62 18.14
N TRP A 157 12.86 -16.89 16.86
CA TRP A 157 12.59 -15.86 15.85
C TRP A 157 11.09 -15.77 15.55
N LYS A 158 10.61 -14.57 15.18
CA LYS A 158 9.29 -14.41 14.58
C LYS A 158 9.37 -14.81 13.10
N LEU A 159 8.55 -15.78 12.68
CA LEU A 159 8.68 -16.34 11.34
C LEU A 159 7.77 -15.63 10.33
N LEU A 160 8.30 -15.40 9.14
CA LEU A 160 7.56 -14.98 7.95
C LEU A 160 7.97 -15.86 6.77
N ALA A 161 7.05 -16.63 6.22
CA ALA A 161 7.31 -17.45 5.04
C ALA A 161 6.81 -16.78 3.76
N VAL A 162 7.58 -16.92 2.69
CA VAL A 162 7.19 -16.62 1.31
C VAL A 162 7.40 -17.90 0.53
N ALA A 163 6.31 -18.57 0.16
CA ALA A 163 6.38 -19.95 -0.30
C ALA A 163 5.50 -20.21 -1.51
N ARG A 164 5.94 -21.11 -2.41
CA ARG A 164 5.06 -21.67 -3.44
C ARG A 164 4.08 -22.71 -2.86
N ASN A 165 4.51 -23.51 -1.87
CA ASN A 165 3.64 -24.43 -1.13
C ASN A 165 3.23 -23.82 0.22
N ALA A 166 2.33 -22.85 0.18
CA ALA A 166 1.97 -22.07 1.37
C ALA A 166 1.26 -22.88 2.46
N GLU A 167 0.51 -23.94 2.11
CA GLU A 167 -0.25 -24.72 3.10
C GLU A 167 0.67 -25.40 4.12
N ARG A 168 1.83 -25.90 3.67
CA ARG A 168 2.84 -26.54 4.53
C ARG A 168 3.27 -25.65 5.71
N PHE A 169 3.41 -24.35 5.47
CA PHE A 169 3.78 -23.37 6.50
C PHE A 169 2.59 -22.93 7.35
N ARG A 170 1.41 -22.78 6.73
CA ARG A 170 0.18 -22.40 7.46
C ARG A 170 -0.29 -23.47 8.43
N GLU A 171 -0.15 -24.74 8.08
CA GLU A 171 -0.42 -25.88 8.98
C GLU A 171 0.46 -25.84 10.25
N SER A 172 1.62 -25.19 10.17
CA SER A 172 2.52 -24.95 11.31
C SER A 172 2.32 -23.57 11.96
N ASP A 173 1.20 -22.90 11.67
CA ASP A 173 0.83 -21.56 12.19
C ASP A 173 1.83 -20.44 11.84
N ILE A 174 2.50 -20.55 10.68
CA ILE A 174 3.46 -19.55 10.21
C ILE A 174 2.78 -18.56 9.28
N PRO A 175 2.86 -17.24 9.54
CA PRO A 175 2.41 -16.21 8.61
C PRO A 175 3.08 -16.39 7.24
N THR A 176 2.28 -16.61 6.19
CA THR A 176 2.79 -17.02 4.88
C THR A 176 2.21 -16.17 3.75
N LEU A 177 3.08 -15.56 2.94
CA LEU A 177 2.74 -14.99 1.63
C LEU A 177 2.85 -16.06 0.56
N TRP A 178 1.76 -16.32 -0.17
CA TRP A 178 1.73 -17.37 -1.19
C TRP A 178 2.18 -16.84 -2.56
N ILE A 179 3.23 -17.43 -3.13
CA ILE A 179 3.67 -17.14 -4.51
C ILE A 179 2.72 -17.85 -5.48
N THR A 180 1.87 -17.11 -6.18
CA THR A 180 0.88 -17.67 -7.10
C THR A 180 0.35 -16.66 -8.13
N LYS A 181 -0.04 -17.15 -9.31
CA LYS A 181 -0.74 -16.36 -10.34
C LYS A 181 -2.22 -16.12 -10.01
N ILE A 182 -2.75 -16.78 -8.98
CA ILE A 182 -4.15 -16.63 -8.57
C ILE A 182 -4.28 -15.36 -7.71
N SER A 183 -5.09 -14.41 -8.14
CA SER A 183 -5.39 -13.21 -7.35
C SER A 183 -6.07 -13.56 -6.02
N GLY A 184 -5.82 -12.77 -4.98
CA GLY A 184 -6.44 -12.92 -3.66
C GLY A 184 -5.60 -12.31 -2.55
N GLU A 185 -6.09 -12.43 -1.31
CA GLU A 185 -5.38 -11.93 -0.12
C GLU A 185 -4.18 -12.81 0.24
N ASN A 186 -3.13 -12.22 0.80
CA ASN A 186 -1.85 -12.87 1.15
C ASN A 186 -1.26 -13.70 -0.01
N ARG A 187 -1.36 -13.16 -1.24
CA ARG A 187 -0.83 -13.76 -2.46
C ARG A 187 0.00 -12.74 -3.22
N ILE A 188 1.00 -13.23 -3.95
CA ILE A 188 1.82 -12.42 -4.84
C ILE A 188 2.15 -13.18 -6.12
N GLU A 189 2.04 -12.50 -7.26
CA GLU A 189 2.47 -13.07 -8.53
C GLU A 189 4.01 -13.18 -8.55
N PRO A 190 4.56 -14.29 -9.08
CA PRO A 190 6.01 -14.53 -9.09
C PRO A 190 6.79 -13.49 -9.91
N SER A 191 6.15 -12.85 -10.90
CA SER A 191 6.74 -11.79 -11.71
C SER A 191 6.92 -10.46 -10.97
N ARG A 192 6.34 -10.32 -9.77
CA ARG A 192 6.29 -9.06 -9.01
C ARG A 192 7.39 -8.97 -7.95
N LEU A 193 8.65 -9.10 -8.37
CA LEU A 193 9.82 -9.09 -7.46
C LEU A 193 9.94 -7.79 -6.63
N ALA A 194 9.72 -6.62 -7.22
CA ALA A 194 9.81 -5.35 -6.49
C ALA A 194 8.72 -5.20 -5.39
N PRO A 195 7.43 -5.45 -5.68
CA PRO A 195 6.41 -5.52 -4.62
C PRO A 195 6.69 -6.59 -3.56
N LEU A 196 7.30 -7.72 -3.95
CA LEU A 196 7.68 -8.77 -3.00
C LEU A 196 8.78 -8.29 -2.04
N LEU A 197 9.81 -7.63 -2.57
CA LEU A 197 10.88 -7.04 -1.78
C LEU A 197 10.31 -6.09 -0.74
N GLN A 198 9.52 -5.11 -1.18
CA GLN A 198 8.89 -4.13 -0.30
C GLN A 198 8.04 -4.80 0.78
N TYR A 199 7.23 -5.80 0.38
CA TYR A 199 6.37 -6.54 1.31
C TYR A 199 7.16 -7.17 2.47
N ILE A 200 8.30 -7.81 2.16
CA ILE A 200 9.15 -8.48 3.15
C ILE A 200 9.84 -7.45 4.03
N VAL A 201 10.46 -6.42 3.42
CA VAL A 201 11.24 -5.38 4.13
C VAL A 201 10.37 -4.59 5.10
N ASP A 202 9.13 -4.27 4.73
CA ASP A 202 8.20 -3.54 5.60
C ASP A 202 7.75 -4.35 6.84
N ARG A 203 7.97 -5.67 6.82
CA ARG A 203 7.53 -6.61 7.87
C ARG A 203 8.67 -7.19 8.69
N ALA A 204 9.90 -7.07 8.21
CA ALA A 204 11.07 -7.56 8.93
C ALA A 204 11.53 -6.55 10.00
N ASP A 205 11.59 -7.03 11.24
CA ASP A 205 12.26 -6.39 12.37
C ASP A 205 13.50 -7.18 12.80
N ASP A 206 14.25 -6.67 13.78
CA ASP A 206 15.44 -7.27 14.38
C ASP A 206 15.24 -8.66 15.02
N ASN A 207 13.99 -9.11 15.08
CA ASN A 207 13.58 -10.38 15.66
C ASN A 207 12.85 -11.26 14.64
N THR A 208 12.91 -10.93 13.36
CA THR A 208 12.23 -11.67 12.27
C THR A 208 13.19 -12.61 11.54
N ALA A 209 12.74 -13.84 11.29
CA ALA A 209 13.34 -14.77 10.34
C ALA A 209 12.42 -14.92 9.12
N VAL A 210 12.93 -14.52 7.95
CA VAL A 210 12.23 -14.65 6.67
C VAL A 210 12.67 -15.94 5.99
N ILE A 211 11.71 -16.76 5.59
CA ILE A 211 11.93 -18.00 4.83
C ILE A 211 11.41 -17.78 3.42
N ILE A 212 12.25 -18.01 2.41
CA ILE A 212 11.84 -18.03 0.99
C ILE A 212 11.93 -19.47 0.49
N GLU A 213 10.79 -20.02 0.08
CA GLU A 213 10.67 -21.32 -0.58
C GLU A 213 10.10 -21.15 -2.00
N GLY A 214 10.70 -21.85 -2.97
CA GLY A 214 10.32 -21.77 -4.38
C GLY A 214 11.12 -20.72 -5.15
N VAL A 215 12.41 -20.58 -4.84
CA VAL A 215 13.34 -19.72 -5.58
C VAL A 215 13.43 -20.15 -7.05
N GLU A 216 13.36 -21.45 -7.30
CA GLU A 216 13.32 -22.07 -8.64
C GLU A 216 12.15 -21.53 -9.45
N TYR A 217 10.99 -21.37 -8.80
CA TYR A 217 9.80 -20.84 -9.46
C TYR A 217 9.93 -19.35 -9.77
N LEU A 218 10.58 -18.58 -8.90
CA LEU A 218 10.90 -17.19 -9.18
C LEU A 218 11.88 -17.08 -10.35
N ILE A 219 12.89 -17.95 -10.42
CA ILE A 219 13.88 -17.99 -11.51
C ILE A 219 13.18 -18.35 -12.82
N LEU A 220 12.31 -19.35 -12.81
CA LEU A 220 11.55 -19.78 -13.99
C LEU A 220 10.71 -18.64 -14.58
N GLU A 221 10.14 -17.77 -13.75
CA GLU A 221 9.24 -16.70 -14.18
C GLU A 221 9.96 -15.39 -14.53
N ASN A 222 11.19 -15.15 -14.03
CA ASN A 222 11.88 -13.86 -14.16
C ASN A 222 13.31 -13.94 -14.76
N GLY A 223 13.89 -15.14 -14.85
CA GLY A 223 15.30 -15.35 -15.12
C GLY A 223 16.19 -15.18 -13.89
N PHE A 224 17.33 -15.88 -13.86
CA PHE A 224 18.23 -15.90 -12.71
C PHE A 224 18.77 -14.53 -12.33
N ASP A 225 19.26 -13.75 -13.29
CA ASP A 225 19.88 -12.44 -13.00
C ASP A 225 18.93 -11.48 -12.26
N ALA A 226 17.65 -11.49 -12.61
CA ALA A 226 16.64 -10.65 -11.95
C ALA A 226 16.38 -11.14 -10.51
N VAL A 227 16.26 -12.45 -10.32
CA VAL A 227 16.05 -13.06 -9.00
C VAL A 227 17.28 -12.89 -8.12
N PHE A 228 18.49 -13.06 -8.65
CA PHE A 228 19.73 -12.87 -7.91
C PHE A 228 19.88 -11.44 -7.39
N LYS A 229 19.59 -10.44 -8.23
CA LYS A 229 19.55 -9.01 -7.81
C LYS A 229 18.49 -8.76 -6.74
N PHE A 230 17.32 -9.38 -6.88
CA PHE A 230 16.26 -9.32 -5.87
C PHE A 230 16.71 -9.93 -4.53
N LEU A 231 17.29 -11.13 -4.54
CA LEU A 231 17.73 -11.85 -3.35
C LEU A 231 18.88 -11.14 -2.63
N THR A 232 19.85 -10.61 -3.37
CA THR A 232 20.95 -9.81 -2.80
C THR A 232 20.46 -8.50 -2.20
N SER A 233 19.57 -7.78 -2.90
CA SER A 233 18.93 -6.58 -2.35
C SER A 233 18.12 -6.87 -1.09
N LEU A 234 17.38 -8.00 -1.08
CA LEU A 234 16.64 -8.45 0.09
C LEU A 234 17.58 -8.75 1.24
N LYS A 235 18.67 -9.50 0.97
CA LYS A 235 19.70 -9.82 1.96
C LYS A 235 20.20 -8.56 2.67
N ASP A 236 20.60 -7.55 1.92
CA ASP A 236 21.14 -6.30 2.48
C ASP A 236 20.12 -5.57 3.37
N ASN A 237 18.84 -5.57 2.97
CA ASN A 237 17.76 -4.98 3.76
C ASN A 237 17.43 -5.77 5.03
N ILE A 238 17.49 -7.10 4.99
CA ILE A 238 17.23 -7.96 6.16
C ILE A 238 18.39 -7.84 7.16
N LEU A 239 19.63 -7.96 6.69
CA LEU A 239 20.81 -7.95 7.56
C LEU A 239 21.05 -6.60 8.23
N SER A 240 20.78 -5.49 7.55
CA SER A 240 20.87 -4.14 8.15
C SER A 240 19.92 -3.92 9.33
N ARG A 241 18.88 -4.77 9.47
CA ARG A 241 17.92 -4.74 10.58
C ARG A 241 18.27 -5.72 11.71
N GLY A 242 19.29 -6.57 11.55
CA GLY A 242 19.58 -7.65 12.49
C GLY A 242 18.66 -8.87 12.35
N ALA A 243 17.93 -8.95 11.23
CA ALA A 243 17.01 -10.04 10.92
C ALA A 243 17.71 -11.22 10.24
N LEU A 244 17.02 -12.36 10.13
CA LEU A 244 17.55 -13.58 9.53
C LEU A 244 16.84 -13.89 8.20
N LEU A 245 17.59 -14.27 7.17
CA LEU A 245 17.06 -14.74 5.88
C LEU A 245 17.45 -16.19 5.64
N VAL A 246 16.48 -17.04 5.31
CA VAL A 246 16.68 -18.42 4.86
C VAL A 246 16.12 -18.56 3.46
N LEU A 247 16.94 -19.06 2.54
CA LEU A 247 16.52 -19.50 1.22
C LEU A 247 16.48 -21.03 1.19
N VAL A 248 15.31 -21.59 0.91
CA VAL A 248 15.12 -23.01 0.67
C VAL A 248 15.28 -23.26 -0.83
N VAL A 249 16.33 -23.98 -1.20
CA VAL A 249 16.70 -24.24 -2.60
C VAL A 249 17.04 -25.72 -2.81
N ASP A 250 16.74 -26.25 -3.99
CA ASP A 250 17.30 -27.53 -4.44
C ASP A 250 18.51 -27.29 -5.37
N PRO A 251 19.75 -27.59 -4.93
CA PRO A 251 20.95 -27.44 -5.77
C PRO A 251 20.84 -28.14 -7.14
N LYS A 252 20.04 -29.21 -7.25
CA LYS A 252 19.89 -29.98 -8.48
C LYS A 252 19.05 -29.26 -9.54
N THR A 253 18.30 -28.25 -9.14
CA THR A 253 17.43 -27.47 -10.04
C THR A 253 18.07 -26.19 -10.56
N LEU A 254 19.30 -25.90 -10.14
CA LEU A 254 20.06 -24.72 -10.52
C LEU A 254 21.26 -25.12 -11.39
N GLU A 255 21.65 -24.24 -12.30
CA GLU A 255 22.91 -24.42 -13.00
C GLU A 255 24.10 -24.26 -12.05
N GLU A 256 25.23 -24.90 -12.35
CA GLU A 256 26.42 -24.84 -11.48
C GLU A 256 26.89 -23.40 -11.23
N ARG A 257 26.81 -22.55 -12.26
CA ARG A 257 27.15 -21.13 -12.15
C ARG A 257 26.20 -20.38 -11.21
N GLU A 258 24.91 -20.64 -11.32
CA GLU A 258 23.86 -20.00 -10.52
C GLU A 258 24.02 -20.37 -9.04
N LEU A 259 24.25 -21.66 -8.77
CA LEU A 259 24.50 -22.17 -7.43
C LEU A 259 25.74 -21.51 -6.81
N LYS A 260 26.87 -21.48 -7.53
CA LYS A 260 28.11 -20.83 -7.06
C LYS A 260 27.92 -19.34 -6.76
N LEU A 261 27.09 -18.63 -7.52
CA LEU A 261 26.78 -17.23 -7.25
C LEU A 261 25.96 -17.07 -5.97
N LEU A 262 24.97 -17.94 -5.73
CA LEU A 262 24.21 -17.95 -4.48
C LEU A 262 25.12 -18.30 -3.29
N GLU A 263 25.99 -19.30 -3.40
CA GLU A 263 26.92 -19.71 -2.33
C GLU A 263 27.92 -18.62 -1.93
N ARG A 264 28.25 -17.69 -2.84
CA ARG A 264 29.06 -16.52 -2.52
C ARG A 264 28.33 -15.49 -1.65
N GLU A 265 27.01 -15.42 -1.77
CA GLU A 265 26.18 -14.42 -1.09
C GLU A 265 25.49 -14.96 0.17
N PHE A 266 25.27 -16.27 0.24
CA PHE A 266 24.50 -16.97 1.26
C PHE A 266 25.26 -18.21 1.75
N SER A 267 25.31 -18.41 3.07
CA SER A 267 26.04 -19.54 3.66
C SER A 267 25.17 -20.79 3.82
N TRP A 268 25.67 -21.96 3.45
CA TRP A 268 24.95 -23.21 3.73
C TRP A 268 24.75 -23.43 5.22
N LEU A 269 23.50 -23.72 5.60
CA LEU A 269 23.12 -24.06 6.95
C LEU A 269 23.47 -25.54 7.21
N ASN A 270 24.75 -25.78 7.44
CA ASN A 270 25.28 -27.09 7.79
C ASN A 270 24.99 -27.34 9.26
N VAL A 271 24.00 -28.18 9.55
CA VAL A 271 23.76 -28.66 10.92
C VAL A 271 24.13 -30.14 10.95
N SER A 272 25.27 -30.41 11.58
CA SER A 272 25.71 -31.74 12.02
C SER A 272 24.62 -32.40 12.87
#